data_AF-A0A3B9ZHL0-F1
#
_entry.id   AF-A0A3B9ZHL0-F1
#
_cell.length_a   1.000
_cell.length_b   1.000
_cell.length_c   1.000
_cell.angle_alpha   90.00
_cell.angle_beta   90.00
_cell.angle_gamma   90.00
#
_symmetry.space_group_name_H-M   'P 1'
#
loop_
_entity.id
_entity.type
_entity.pdbx_description
1 polymer ?
#
loop_
_entity_poly.entity_id
_entity_poly.type
_entity_poly.pdbx_seq_one_letter_code
_entity_poly.pdbx_strand_id
1 'polypeptide(L)'
;MSSAEELDILLINPFSWIRDGSPAYLPYGVLYLAGYLRGKGIRVDIFDANTDPSDPLEVVSRKSPLAIGLSVLTGPVINEALKISREAKSRFKDIKIIWGGLHPTLFPKYVLEEDSVDYIVQAEGENAIYRLMGALLKGKEDFSIRNLGYRDKGNIFINPVEDSLIDLNLSPLPAWDLVDIHKYVANRFFASRVLTMNTSRGCPFKCAFCFNQGLSYQRWRALDSGNVFKQLTYLKDNYGINGIQFYEDSFDTDKKRVREFCDLMIASRTKVAWSHFSNIIYCEES
;
A
#
# COMPACT_ATOMS: atom_id res chain seq x y z
N MET A 1 19.31 13.50 26.51
CA MET A 1 18.24 12.61 26.01
C MET A 1 17.61 13.32 24.84
N SER A 2 17.98 12.95 23.61
CA SER A 2 17.33 13.47 22.40
C SER A 2 15.85 13.13 22.51
N SER A 3 14.95 14.09 22.34
CA SER A 3 13.53 13.79 22.18
C SER A 3 13.44 12.73 21.07
N ALA A 4 12.97 11.53 21.40
CA ALA A 4 12.67 10.54 20.37
C ALA A 4 11.74 11.23 19.37
N GLU A 5 12.05 11.13 18.07
CA GLU A 5 11.09 11.54 17.06
C GLU A 5 9.83 10.70 17.25
N GLU A 6 8.81 11.31 17.85
CA GLU A 6 7.58 10.60 18.19
C GLU A 6 6.88 10.15 16.90
N LEU A 7 6.70 8.83 16.78
CA LEU A 7 6.01 8.19 15.68
C LEU A 7 4.67 7.65 16.19
N ASP A 8 3.58 7.75 15.42
CA ASP A 8 2.30 7.17 15.83
C ASP A 8 2.18 5.72 15.35
N ILE A 9 2.55 5.47 14.09
CA ILE A 9 2.50 4.14 13.46
C ILE A 9 3.71 3.90 12.54
N LEU A 10 4.32 2.72 12.66
CA LEU A 10 5.30 2.22 11.70
C LEU A 10 4.61 1.26 10.73
N LEU A 11 4.63 1.55 9.43
CA LEU A 11 4.14 0.64 8.41
C LEU A 11 5.28 -0.22 7.90
N ILE A 12 5.12 -1.53 7.97
CA ILE A 12 6.13 -2.51 7.54
C ILE A 12 5.61 -3.26 6.33
N ASN A 13 6.39 -3.26 5.26
CA ASN A 13 6.25 -4.21 4.16
C ASN A 13 7.16 -5.42 4.45
N PRO A 14 6.61 -6.57 4.88
CA PRO A 14 7.42 -7.72 5.24
C PRO A 14 8.12 -8.31 4.01
N PHE A 15 9.22 -9.01 4.24
CA PHE A 15 9.98 -9.62 3.17
C PHE A 15 9.13 -10.63 2.39
N SER A 16 9.06 -10.48 1.07
CA SER A 16 8.16 -11.26 0.22
C SER A 16 8.88 -12.14 -0.80
N TRP A 17 10.15 -12.45 -0.54
CA TRP A 17 11.08 -13.09 -1.46
C TRP A 17 11.39 -12.23 -2.69
N ILE A 18 12.53 -11.56 -2.63
CA ILE A 18 13.16 -10.96 -3.82
C ILE A 18 14.29 -11.86 -4.27
N ARG A 19 14.41 -12.03 -5.59
CA ARG A 19 15.58 -12.69 -6.17
C ARG A 19 16.79 -11.78 -6.01
N ASP A 20 17.84 -12.27 -5.36
CA ASP A 20 19.12 -11.58 -5.20
C ASP A 20 19.55 -10.83 -6.47
N GLY A 21 19.92 -9.56 -6.29
CA GLY A 21 20.33 -8.67 -7.38
C GLY A 21 19.20 -8.12 -8.25
N SER A 22 17.93 -8.38 -7.91
CA SER A 22 16.77 -7.81 -8.62
C SER A 22 16.22 -6.61 -7.84
N PRO A 23 15.85 -5.50 -8.52
CA PRO A 23 15.20 -4.37 -7.87
C PRO A 23 13.91 -4.81 -7.17
N ALA A 24 13.63 -4.24 -6.01
CA ALA A 24 12.40 -4.50 -5.28
C ALA A 24 11.19 -3.91 -6.02
N TYR A 25 10.00 -4.45 -5.75
CA TYR A 25 8.75 -3.83 -6.15
C TYR A 25 8.34 -2.77 -5.13
N LEU A 26 7.88 -1.61 -5.60
CA LEU A 26 7.40 -0.55 -4.72
C LEU A 26 6.23 -1.07 -3.85
N PRO A 27 6.25 -0.81 -2.53
CA PRO A 27 5.23 -1.30 -1.63
C PRO A 27 4.01 -0.35 -1.64
N TYR A 28 3.26 -0.33 -2.74
CA TYR A 28 2.18 0.65 -2.98
C TYR A 28 1.16 0.73 -1.86
N GLY A 29 0.76 -0.42 -1.28
CA GLY A 29 -0.23 -0.46 -0.21
C GLY A 29 0.16 0.47 0.96
N VAL A 30 1.40 0.37 1.44
CA VAL A 30 1.89 1.20 2.54
C VAL A 30 2.26 2.62 2.09
N LEU A 31 2.71 2.84 0.85
CA LEU A 31 3.03 4.17 0.33
C LEU A 31 1.79 5.07 0.21
N TYR A 32 0.70 4.53 -0.35
CA TYR A 32 -0.57 5.24 -0.45
C TYR A 32 -1.18 5.46 0.93
N LEU A 33 -1.16 4.43 1.79
CA LEU A 33 -1.66 4.53 3.16
C LEU A 33 -0.89 5.58 3.98
N ALA A 34 0.44 5.59 3.90
CA ALA A 34 1.27 6.59 4.58
C ALA A 34 0.97 8.02 4.08
N GLY A 35 0.84 8.20 2.77
CA GLY A 35 0.45 9.49 2.19
C GLY A 35 -0.91 9.97 2.73
N TYR A 36 -1.89 9.06 2.80
CA TYR A 36 -3.21 9.34 3.36
C TYR A 36 -3.16 9.71 4.85
N LEU A 37 -2.50 8.90 5.67
CA LEU A 37 -2.39 9.09 7.13
C LEU A 37 -1.65 10.39 7.46
N ARG A 38 -0.52 10.65 6.80
CA ARG A 38 0.24 11.89 6.95
C ARG A 38 -0.59 13.12 6.57
N GLY A 39 -1.35 13.05 5.48
CA GLY A 39 -2.27 14.12 5.08
C GLY A 39 -3.38 14.41 6.09
N LYS A 40 -3.63 13.50 7.04
CA LYS A 40 -4.57 13.66 8.17
C LYS A 40 -3.88 13.96 9.50
N GLY A 41 -2.57 14.23 9.50
CA GLY A 41 -1.80 14.59 10.69
C GLY A 41 -1.33 13.41 11.54
N ILE A 42 -1.44 12.17 11.05
CA ILE A 42 -0.86 11.00 11.72
C ILE A 42 0.63 10.90 11.34
N ARG A 43 1.49 10.75 12.34
CA ARG A 43 2.93 10.58 12.16
C ARG A 43 3.21 9.14 11.78
N VAL A 44 3.66 8.95 10.55
CA VAL A 44 3.85 7.65 9.93
C VAL A 44 5.22 7.55 9.29
N ASP A 45 5.81 6.36 9.36
CA ASP A 45 7.07 5.99 8.73
C ASP A 45 6.91 4.62 8.05
N ILE A 46 7.77 4.31 7.10
CA ILE A 46 7.75 3.04 6.35
C ILE A 46 9.07 2.30 6.57
N PHE A 47 8.97 1.00 6.86
CA PHE A 47 10.08 0.08 6.77
C PHE A 47 9.79 -0.98 5.69
N ASP A 48 10.63 -1.08 4.68
CA ASP A 48 10.50 -2.09 3.64
C ASP A 48 11.61 -3.13 3.72
N ALA A 49 11.29 -4.28 4.31
CA ALA A 49 12.23 -5.40 4.50
C ALA A 49 12.72 -6.03 3.19
N ASN A 50 12.12 -5.64 2.05
CA ASN A 50 12.54 -6.02 0.72
C ASN A 50 13.73 -5.18 0.20
N THR A 51 14.01 -4.05 0.84
CA THR A 51 15.10 -3.13 0.46
C THR A 51 16.07 -2.83 1.59
N ASP A 52 15.70 -3.18 2.81
CA ASP A 52 16.50 -3.04 4.01
C ASP A 52 16.51 -4.38 4.78
N PRO A 53 17.66 -5.07 4.86
CA PRO A 53 17.76 -6.34 5.57
C PRO A 53 17.87 -6.17 7.10
N SER A 54 17.89 -4.93 7.63
CA SER A 54 17.96 -4.70 9.07
C SER A 54 16.70 -5.16 9.79
N ASP A 55 16.77 -5.26 11.12
CA ASP A 55 15.60 -5.57 11.94
C ASP A 55 14.65 -4.34 11.99
N PRO A 56 13.38 -4.44 11.52
CA PRO A 56 12.43 -3.32 11.61
C PRO A 56 12.18 -2.87 13.06
N LEU A 57 12.36 -3.74 14.04
CA LEU A 57 12.12 -3.44 15.45
C LEU A 57 13.18 -2.52 16.06
N GLU A 58 14.30 -2.28 15.39
CA GLU A 58 15.23 -1.21 15.74
C GLU A 58 14.60 0.17 15.55
N VAL A 59 13.74 0.33 14.53
CA VAL A 59 12.96 1.56 14.34
C VAL A 59 11.97 1.75 15.48
N VAL A 60 11.30 0.67 15.88
CA VAL A 60 10.37 0.67 17.02
C VAL A 60 11.08 1.06 18.31
N SER A 61 12.28 0.52 18.56
CA SER A 61 13.11 0.87 19.72
C SER A 61 13.49 2.35 19.74
N ARG A 62 13.76 2.94 18.58
CA ARG A 62 14.22 4.33 18.43
C ARG A 62 13.08 5.37 18.45
N LYS A 63 11.95 5.06 17.83
CA LYS A 63 10.84 6.00 17.58
C LYS A 63 9.59 5.73 18.42
N SER A 64 9.56 4.60 19.13
CA SER A 64 8.50 4.20 20.07
C SER A 64 7.06 4.40 19.55
N PRO A 65 6.71 3.83 18.37
CA PRO A 65 5.37 3.95 17.82
C PRO A 65 4.33 3.25 18.70
N LEU A 66 3.09 3.77 18.69
CA LEU A 66 1.95 3.12 19.34
C LEU A 66 1.54 1.83 18.63
N ALA A 67 1.70 1.79 17.30
CA ALA A 67 1.30 0.67 16.48
C ALA A 67 2.30 0.32 15.38
N ILE A 68 2.26 -0.95 14.98
CA ILE A 68 2.89 -1.48 13.77
C ILE A 68 1.78 -1.94 12.83
N GLY A 69 1.78 -1.42 11.60
CA GLY A 69 0.93 -1.89 10.51
C GLY A 69 1.71 -2.78 9.55
N LEU A 70 1.33 -4.04 9.38
CA LEU A 70 1.96 -4.99 8.47
C LEU A 70 1.12 -5.14 7.21
N SER A 71 1.72 -4.95 6.03
CA SER A 71 1.07 -5.21 4.74
C SER A 71 1.30 -6.65 4.30
N VAL A 72 0.32 -7.53 4.57
CA VAL A 72 0.47 -8.98 4.44
C VAL A 72 -0.22 -9.51 3.20
N LEU A 73 0.58 -10.02 2.26
CA LEU A 73 0.11 -10.82 1.12
C LEU A 73 0.03 -12.30 1.52
N THR A 74 -0.81 -13.06 0.82
CA THR A 74 -0.85 -14.52 0.99
C THR A 74 0.45 -15.14 0.47
N GLY A 75 0.98 -16.14 1.18
CA GLY A 75 2.22 -16.84 0.81
C GLY A 75 3.31 -16.67 1.87
N PRO A 76 4.60 -16.71 1.49
CA PRO A 76 5.72 -16.67 2.45
C PRO A 76 5.74 -15.44 3.36
N VAL A 77 5.16 -14.32 2.91
CA VAL A 77 5.05 -13.05 3.66
C VAL A 77 4.35 -13.25 5.02
N ILE A 78 3.43 -14.21 5.11
CA ILE A 78 2.70 -14.53 6.35
C ILE A 78 3.68 -14.92 7.46
N ASN A 79 4.68 -15.74 7.14
CA ASN A 79 5.65 -16.22 8.13
C ASN A 79 6.52 -15.09 8.67
N GLU A 80 6.95 -14.17 7.79
CA GLU A 80 7.70 -12.97 8.20
C GLU A 80 6.84 -12.03 9.04
N ALA A 81 5.57 -11.82 8.64
CA ALA A 81 4.64 -11.02 9.43
C ALA A 81 4.40 -11.61 10.83
N LEU A 82 4.26 -12.94 10.96
CA LEU A 82 4.14 -13.62 12.26
C LEU A 82 5.38 -13.46 13.11
N LYS A 83 6.56 -13.65 12.50
CA LYS A 83 7.85 -13.47 13.18
C LYS A 83 7.95 -12.06 13.76
N ILE A 84 7.76 -11.04 12.93
CA ILE A 84 7.81 -9.63 13.35
C ILE A 84 6.77 -9.35 14.43
N SER A 85 5.54 -9.84 14.28
CA SER A 85 4.44 -9.61 15.25
C SER A 85 4.75 -10.21 16.62
N ARG A 86 5.18 -11.47 16.68
CA ARG A 86 5.52 -12.18 17.92
C ARG A 86 6.71 -11.54 18.62
N GLU A 87 7.73 -11.17 17.84
CA GLU A 87 8.93 -10.53 18.35
C GLU A 87 8.65 -9.11 18.88
N ALA A 88 7.83 -8.33 18.17
CA ALA A 88 7.37 -7.03 18.63
C ALA A 88 6.61 -7.13 19.95
N LYS A 89 5.66 -8.08 20.07
CA LYS A 89 4.92 -8.32 21.32
C LYS A 89 5.82 -8.75 22.48
N SER A 90 6.86 -9.53 22.20
CA SER A 90 7.83 -9.95 23.23
C SER A 90 8.71 -8.79 23.71
N ARG A 91 9.05 -7.83 22.83
CA ARG A 91 9.95 -6.72 23.14
C ARG A 91 9.23 -5.47 23.66
N PHE A 92 7.99 -5.24 23.21
CA PHE A 92 7.21 -4.03 23.47
C PHE A 92 5.79 -4.40 23.89
N LYS A 93 5.54 -4.47 25.19
CA LYS A 93 4.29 -5.03 25.76
C LYS A 93 3.02 -4.32 25.30
N ASP A 94 3.08 -3.01 25.10
CA ASP A 94 1.89 -2.19 24.81
C ASP A 94 1.69 -1.92 23.31
N ILE A 95 2.60 -2.40 22.44
CA ILE A 95 2.53 -2.13 21.01
C ILE A 95 1.32 -2.82 20.39
N LYS A 96 0.60 -2.09 19.53
CA LYS A 96 -0.52 -2.64 18.76
C LYS A 96 -0.04 -3.16 17.42
N ILE A 97 -0.40 -4.39 17.09
CA ILE A 97 -0.10 -5.06 15.84
C ILE A 97 -1.36 -5.08 14.98
N ILE A 98 -1.26 -4.46 13.81
CA ILE A 98 -2.34 -4.33 12.84
C ILE A 98 -1.91 -5.03 11.57
N TRP A 99 -2.68 -6.01 11.09
CA TRP A 99 -2.44 -6.63 9.79
C TRP A 99 -3.42 -6.07 8.75
N GLY A 100 -2.90 -5.56 7.64
CA GLY A 100 -3.66 -5.14 6.48
C GLY A 100 -3.21 -5.87 5.22
N GLY A 101 -3.94 -5.68 4.12
CA GLY A 101 -3.59 -6.26 2.82
C GLY A 101 -4.42 -7.49 2.46
N LEU A 102 -3.95 -8.23 1.46
CA LEU A 102 -4.73 -9.28 0.80
C LEU A 102 -5.05 -10.45 1.74
N HIS A 103 -4.07 -10.89 2.53
CA HIS A 103 -4.24 -12.05 3.40
C HIS A 103 -5.27 -11.84 4.51
N PRO A 104 -5.18 -10.78 5.34
CA PRO A 104 -6.20 -10.52 6.37
C PRO A 104 -7.57 -10.16 5.79
N THR A 105 -7.65 -9.71 4.53
CA THR A 105 -8.94 -9.52 3.84
C THR A 105 -9.60 -10.85 3.49
N LEU A 106 -8.83 -11.83 3.00
CA LEU A 106 -9.36 -13.14 2.61
C LEU A 106 -9.62 -14.07 3.80
N PHE A 107 -8.77 -13.99 4.83
CA PHE A 107 -8.76 -14.93 5.96
C PHE A 107 -8.82 -14.22 7.32
N PRO A 108 -9.75 -13.26 7.54
CA PRO A 108 -9.72 -12.37 8.71
C PRO A 108 -9.81 -13.12 10.04
N LYS A 109 -10.64 -14.18 10.11
CA LYS A 109 -10.79 -14.99 11.33
C LYS A 109 -9.51 -15.74 11.67
N TYR A 110 -8.90 -16.42 10.70
CA TYR A 110 -7.67 -17.18 10.90
C TYR A 110 -6.49 -16.29 11.32
N VAL A 111 -6.38 -15.09 10.74
CA VAL A 111 -5.35 -14.13 11.17
C VAL A 111 -5.58 -13.71 12.62
N LEU A 112 -6.83 -13.46 13.03
CA LEU A 112 -7.15 -13.07 14.40
C LEU A 112 -7.15 -14.23 15.40
N GLU A 113 -6.94 -15.47 14.98
CA GLU A 113 -6.67 -16.58 15.90
C GLU A 113 -5.25 -16.48 16.49
N GLU A 114 -4.33 -15.80 15.80
CA GLU A 114 -2.97 -15.54 16.27
C GLU A 114 -2.94 -14.46 17.35
N ASP A 115 -2.50 -14.83 18.56
CA ASP A 115 -2.47 -13.92 19.72
C ASP A 115 -1.55 -12.71 19.55
N SER A 116 -0.59 -12.80 18.61
CA SER A 116 0.31 -11.67 18.30
C SER A 116 -0.32 -10.57 17.45
N VAL A 117 -1.57 -10.74 16.99
CA VAL A 117 -2.28 -9.77 16.13
C VAL A 117 -3.46 -9.16 16.91
N ASP A 118 -3.44 -7.85 17.13
CA ASP A 118 -4.53 -7.17 17.86
C ASP A 118 -5.69 -6.80 16.93
N TYR A 119 -5.37 -6.36 15.72
CA TYR A 119 -6.33 -5.86 14.75
C TYR A 119 -6.01 -6.37 13.34
N ILE A 120 -7.07 -6.56 12.55
CA ILE A 120 -6.97 -6.71 11.10
C ILE A 120 -7.75 -5.59 10.42
N VAL A 121 -7.28 -5.19 9.25
CA VAL A 121 -7.98 -4.23 8.38
C VAL A 121 -8.22 -4.89 7.03
N GLN A 122 -9.50 -5.06 6.71
CA GLN A 122 -9.97 -5.66 5.48
C GLN A 122 -10.07 -4.63 4.36
N ALA A 123 -9.97 -5.10 3.12
CA ALA A 123 -10.18 -4.30 1.92
C ALA A 123 -9.25 -3.06 1.85
N GLU A 124 -9.76 -1.93 1.35
CA GLU A 124 -9.07 -0.64 1.39
C GLU A 124 -9.07 -0.10 2.83
N GLY A 125 -7.86 0.11 3.38
CA GLY A 125 -7.67 0.27 4.82
C GLY A 125 -7.52 1.71 5.31
N GLU A 126 -7.42 2.70 4.42
CA GLU A 126 -7.06 4.07 4.77
C GLU A 126 -8.00 4.71 5.81
N ASN A 127 -9.32 4.64 5.58
CA ASN A 127 -10.30 5.19 6.53
C ASN A 127 -10.33 4.41 7.85
N ALA A 128 -10.21 3.08 7.78
CA ALA A 128 -10.25 2.22 8.96
C ALA A 128 -9.03 2.45 9.85
N ILE A 129 -7.82 2.48 9.26
CA ILE A 129 -6.57 2.74 9.98
C ILE A 129 -6.55 4.16 10.53
N TYR A 130 -7.02 5.17 9.78
CA TYR A 130 -7.11 6.53 10.30
C TYR A 130 -8.02 6.62 11.54
N ARG A 131 -9.21 6.00 11.50
CA ARG A 131 -10.12 5.97 12.65
C ARG A 131 -9.53 5.19 13.83
N LEU A 132 -8.90 4.05 13.55
CA LEU A 132 -8.27 3.20 14.57
C LEU A 132 -7.14 3.96 15.26
N MET A 133 -6.22 4.56 14.51
CA MET A 133 -5.14 5.38 15.07
C MET A 133 -5.70 6.56 15.87
N GLY A 134 -6.76 7.22 15.37
CA GLY A 134 -7.44 8.29 16.10
C GLY A 134 -8.06 7.86 17.43
N ALA A 135 -8.52 6.61 17.54
CA ALA A 135 -9.01 6.02 18.80
C ALA A 135 -7.84 5.67 19.73
N LEU A 136 -6.83 4.98 19.21
CA LEU A 136 -5.63 4.56 19.97
C LEU A 136 -4.87 5.75 20.56
N LEU A 137 -4.68 6.83 19.78
CA LEU A 137 -4.03 8.06 20.24
C LEU A 137 -4.79 8.75 21.39
N LYS A 138 -6.10 8.53 21.49
CA LYS A 138 -6.94 9.06 22.57
C LYS A 138 -7.07 8.10 23.75
N GLY A 139 -6.37 6.95 23.71
CA GLY A 139 -6.50 5.89 24.72
C GLY A 139 -7.89 5.25 24.75
N LYS A 140 -8.57 5.20 23.60
CA LYS A 140 -9.93 4.65 23.47
C LYS A 140 -9.94 3.47 22.51
N GLU A 141 -10.90 2.58 22.72
CA GLU A 141 -11.27 1.54 21.77
C GLU A 141 -12.53 1.99 21.01
N ASP A 142 -12.52 1.81 19.69
CA ASP A 142 -13.69 2.03 18.84
C ASP A 142 -13.94 0.79 17.99
N PHE A 143 -14.85 -0.04 18.48
CA PHE A 143 -15.24 -1.29 17.84
C PHE A 143 -16.26 -1.10 16.72
N SER A 144 -16.70 0.13 16.43
CA SER A 144 -17.66 0.41 15.35
C SER A 144 -17.01 0.63 13.98
N ILE A 145 -15.67 0.65 13.93
CA ILE A 145 -14.91 0.95 12.72
C ILE A 145 -15.17 -0.13 11.65
N ARG A 146 -15.78 0.27 10.54
CA ARG A 146 -15.95 -0.59 9.36
C ARG A 146 -14.58 -1.06 8.84
N ASN A 147 -14.55 -2.26 8.24
CA ASN A 147 -13.36 -2.99 7.80
C ASN A 147 -12.46 -3.54 8.92
N LEU A 148 -12.66 -3.14 10.17
CA LEU A 148 -11.85 -3.61 11.29
C LEU A 148 -12.27 -5.02 11.71
N GLY A 149 -11.29 -5.88 11.99
CA GLY A 149 -11.49 -7.05 12.83
C GLY A 149 -10.59 -6.99 14.04
N TYR A 150 -11.02 -7.57 15.15
CA TYR A 150 -10.34 -7.51 16.43
C TYR A 150 -10.74 -8.67 17.33
N ARG A 151 -10.01 -8.81 18.44
CA ARG A 151 -10.35 -9.73 19.52
C ARG A 151 -10.81 -8.95 20.76
N ASP A 152 -11.94 -9.32 21.33
CA ASP A 152 -12.39 -8.82 22.64
C ASP A 152 -12.83 -10.00 23.52
N LYS A 153 -12.27 -10.08 24.74
CA LYS A 153 -12.54 -11.12 25.74
C LYS A 153 -12.50 -12.55 25.17
N GLY A 154 -11.53 -12.82 24.30
CA GLY A 154 -11.34 -14.12 23.66
C GLY A 154 -12.22 -14.39 22.43
N ASN A 155 -13.17 -13.52 22.11
CA ASN A 155 -14.03 -13.65 20.93
C ASN A 155 -13.48 -12.82 19.77
N ILE A 156 -13.59 -13.37 18.56
CA ILE A 156 -13.17 -12.71 17.32
C ILE A 156 -14.37 -11.99 16.70
N PHE A 157 -14.21 -10.70 16.41
CA PHE A 157 -15.20 -9.85 15.78
C PHE A 157 -14.68 -9.33 14.45
N ILE A 158 -15.47 -9.50 13.40
CA ILE A 158 -15.18 -8.98 12.06
C ILE A 158 -16.28 -8.01 11.68
N ASN A 159 -15.97 -6.73 11.60
CA ASN A 159 -16.94 -5.72 11.22
C ASN A 159 -17.21 -5.77 9.71
N PRO A 160 -18.41 -5.32 9.27
CA PRO A 160 -18.74 -5.20 7.85
C PRO A 160 -17.73 -4.33 7.10
N VAL A 161 -17.46 -4.72 5.84
CA VAL A 161 -16.66 -3.92 4.91
C VAL A 161 -17.45 -2.67 4.50
N GLU A 162 -16.74 -1.56 4.33
CA GLU A 162 -17.21 -0.25 3.87
C GLU A 162 -17.37 -0.28 2.36
N ASP A 163 -18.60 -0.02 1.90
CA ASP A 163 -18.90 0.03 0.46
C ASP A 163 -18.41 1.32 -0.19
N SER A 164 -18.24 2.38 0.62
CA SER A 164 -17.75 3.68 0.19
C SER A 164 -16.23 3.66 0.07
N LEU A 165 -15.74 3.71 -1.16
CA LEU A 165 -14.33 3.69 -1.47
C LEU A 165 -13.78 5.12 -1.64
N ILE A 166 -12.48 5.30 -1.36
CA ILE A 166 -11.84 6.62 -1.37
C ILE A 166 -11.69 7.20 -2.77
N ASP A 167 -12.09 8.44 -2.99
CA ASP A 167 -11.76 9.13 -4.24
C ASP A 167 -10.24 9.29 -4.38
N LEU A 168 -9.67 8.65 -5.40
CA LEU A 168 -8.24 8.69 -5.67
C LEU A 168 -7.78 10.10 -6.03
N ASN A 169 -8.64 10.92 -6.66
CA ASN A 169 -8.30 12.29 -7.06
C ASN A 169 -8.24 13.27 -5.89
N LEU A 170 -8.89 12.92 -4.77
CA LEU A 170 -8.83 13.70 -3.52
C LEU A 170 -7.79 13.15 -2.55
N SER A 171 -7.14 12.04 -2.88
CA SER A 171 -6.12 11.44 -2.04
C SER A 171 -4.79 12.20 -2.14
N PRO A 172 -4.04 12.34 -1.02
CA PRO A 172 -2.68 12.86 -1.07
C PRO A 172 -1.78 12.03 -1.99
N LEU A 173 -0.68 12.63 -2.44
CA LEU A 173 0.37 11.89 -3.13
C LEU A 173 0.90 10.75 -2.24
N PRO A 174 1.29 9.61 -2.84
CA PRO A 174 1.96 8.56 -2.09
C PRO A 174 3.22 9.12 -1.41
N ALA A 175 3.57 8.56 -0.25
CA ALA A 175 4.70 9.02 0.53
C ALA A 175 6.03 8.51 -0.04
N TRP A 176 6.35 8.89 -1.29
CA TRP A 176 7.58 8.51 -2.00
C TRP A 176 8.84 8.88 -1.24
N ASP A 177 8.76 9.91 -0.40
CA ASP A 177 9.85 10.41 0.43
C ASP A 177 10.16 9.54 1.66
N LEU A 178 9.27 8.60 2.02
CA LEU A 178 9.48 7.67 3.14
C LEU A 178 10.21 6.39 2.74
N VAL A 179 10.59 6.23 1.47
CA VAL A 179 11.38 5.11 0.98
C VAL A 179 12.49 5.59 0.06
N ASP A 180 13.57 4.81 -0.04
CA ASP A 180 14.61 5.08 -1.03
C ASP A 180 14.17 4.58 -2.41
N ILE A 181 13.54 5.48 -3.19
CA ILE A 181 13.02 5.20 -4.53
C ILE A 181 14.07 4.56 -5.45
N HIS A 182 15.36 4.86 -5.28
CA HIS A 182 16.41 4.32 -6.14
C HIS A 182 16.57 2.81 -6.04
N LYS A 183 16.18 2.20 -4.91
CA LYS A 183 16.21 0.74 -4.71
C LYS A 183 15.13 -0.01 -5.50
N TYR A 184 14.14 0.72 -6.04
CA TYR A 184 13.04 0.17 -6.83
C TYR A 184 13.16 0.48 -8.32
N VAL A 185 14.14 1.30 -8.72
CA VAL A 185 14.38 1.63 -10.13
C VAL A 185 15.06 0.45 -10.82
N ALA A 186 14.48 0.01 -11.93
CA ALA A 186 14.96 -1.11 -12.72
C ALA A 186 15.25 -0.73 -14.16
N ASN A 187 16.21 -1.42 -14.78
CA ASN A 187 16.36 -1.41 -16.24
C ASN A 187 15.31 -2.34 -16.87
N ARG A 188 14.66 -1.89 -17.95
CA ARG A 188 13.67 -2.66 -18.72
C ARG A 188 13.95 -2.47 -20.22
N PHE A 189 13.34 -3.31 -21.06
CA PHE A 189 13.58 -3.30 -22.51
C PHE A 189 13.27 -1.94 -23.19
N PHE A 190 12.38 -1.14 -22.61
CA PHE A 190 11.93 0.14 -23.19
C PHE A 190 12.59 1.39 -22.55
N ALA A 191 13.29 1.25 -21.43
CA ALA A 191 13.92 2.37 -20.72
C ALA A 191 14.91 1.89 -19.64
N SER A 192 15.94 2.69 -19.35
CA SER A 192 17.03 2.29 -18.44
C SER A 192 16.78 2.54 -16.95
N ARG A 193 15.87 3.46 -16.63
CA ARG A 193 15.50 3.86 -15.26
C ARG A 193 13.98 3.86 -15.15
N VAL A 194 13.44 2.66 -15.00
CA VAL A 194 11.99 2.42 -14.90
C VAL A 194 11.59 2.26 -13.45
N LEU A 195 10.58 3.02 -13.06
CA LEU A 195 9.84 2.80 -11.83
C LEU A 195 8.45 2.27 -12.19
N THR A 196 7.84 1.47 -11.32
CA THR A 196 6.42 1.13 -11.51
C THR A 196 5.55 2.32 -11.07
N MET A 197 4.27 2.34 -11.45
CA MET A 197 3.26 3.23 -10.87
C MET A 197 1.88 2.59 -10.93
N ASN A 198 1.04 2.80 -9.92
CA ASN A 198 -0.38 2.42 -9.96
C ASN A 198 -1.22 3.69 -9.98
N THR A 199 -2.13 3.81 -10.95
CA THR A 199 -3.00 4.99 -11.13
C THR A 199 -4.49 4.68 -11.04
N SER A 200 -4.84 3.41 -10.90
CA SER A 200 -6.19 2.94 -10.64
C SER A 200 -6.20 1.84 -9.59
N ARG A 201 -7.40 1.53 -9.11
CA ARG A 201 -7.70 0.42 -8.21
C ARG A 201 -8.91 -0.34 -8.72
N GLY A 202 -8.86 -1.65 -8.57
CA GLY A 202 -9.90 -2.56 -9.03
C GLY A 202 -9.77 -2.87 -10.53
N CYS A 203 -10.64 -3.75 -10.99
CA CYS A 203 -10.65 -4.23 -12.38
C CYS A 203 -12.10 -4.54 -12.78
N PRO A 204 -12.61 -4.06 -13.93
CA PRO A 204 -14.01 -4.30 -14.31
C PRO A 204 -14.27 -5.75 -14.74
N PHE A 205 -13.22 -6.55 -14.95
CA PHE A 205 -13.34 -7.91 -15.46
C PHE A 205 -13.69 -8.95 -14.39
N LYS A 206 -14.39 -10.00 -14.82
CA LYS A 206 -14.79 -11.15 -14.00
C LYS A 206 -14.13 -12.44 -14.49
N CYS A 207 -12.81 -12.43 -14.58
CA CYS A 207 -12.02 -13.58 -15.00
C CYS A 207 -12.11 -14.71 -13.97
N ALA A 208 -12.57 -15.91 -14.35
CA ALA A 208 -12.88 -17.01 -13.42
C ALA A 208 -11.72 -17.46 -12.52
N PHE A 209 -10.48 -17.21 -12.95
CA PHE A 209 -9.26 -17.56 -12.21
C PHE A 209 -8.76 -16.45 -11.27
N CYS A 210 -9.36 -15.25 -11.30
CA CYS A 210 -8.83 -14.07 -10.61
C CYS A 210 -9.44 -13.90 -9.22
N PHE A 211 -8.58 -13.73 -8.20
CA PHE A 211 -8.99 -13.50 -6.81
C PHE A 211 -9.79 -12.19 -6.62
N ASN A 212 -9.61 -11.20 -7.50
CA ASN A 212 -10.31 -9.91 -7.42
C ASN A 212 -11.84 -10.06 -7.42
N GLN A 213 -12.39 -11.13 -7.98
CA GLN A 213 -13.83 -11.39 -7.94
C GLN A 213 -14.37 -11.57 -6.52
N GLY A 214 -13.59 -12.20 -5.63
CA GLY A 214 -14.02 -12.53 -4.27
C GLY A 214 -13.93 -11.37 -3.28
N LEU A 215 -13.36 -10.23 -3.69
CA LEU A 215 -13.00 -9.13 -2.80
C LEU A 215 -13.75 -7.83 -3.07
N SER A 216 -14.81 -7.87 -3.88
CA SER A 216 -15.56 -6.67 -4.32
C SER A 216 -14.69 -5.61 -5.03
N TYR A 217 -13.46 -5.94 -5.44
CA TYR A 217 -12.55 -5.10 -6.23
C TYR A 217 -12.93 -5.02 -7.72
N GLN A 218 -14.19 -5.31 -8.05
CA GLN A 218 -14.76 -5.19 -9.41
C GLN A 218 -15.19 -3.76 -9.76
N ARG A 219 -14.96 -2.80 -8.87
CA ARG A 219 -15.24 -1.38 -9.07
C ARG A 219 -13.96 -0.65 -9.43
N TRP A 220 -13.68 -0.56 -10.73
CA TRP A 220 -12.53 0.18 -11.24
C TRP A 220 -12.69 1.68 -10.99
N ARG A 221 -11.65 2.29 -10.43
CA ARG A 221 -11.58 3.74 -10.14
C ARG A 221 -10.16 4.21 -10.39
N ALA A 222 -9.98 5.41 -10.93
CA ALA A 222 -8.67 5.90 -11.33
C ALA A 222 -8.45 7.38 -11.00
N LEU A 223 -7.17 7.73 -10.92
CA LEU A 223 -6.71 9.11 -11.02
C LEU A 223 -7.01 9.65 -12.41
N ASP A 224 -7.44 10.90 -12.48
CA ASP A 224 -7.52 11.67 -13.71
C ASP A 224 -6.14 11.84 -14.36
N SER A 225 -6.12 12.13 -15.65
CA SER A 225 -4.89 12.21 -16.45
C SER A 225 -3.93 13.30 -15.97
N GLY A 226 -4.47 14.40 -15.41
CA GLY A 226 -3.67 15.48 -14.84
C GLY A 226 -2.93 15.04 -13.58
N ASN A 227 -3.61 14.32 -12.70
CA ASN A 227 -3.03 13.72 -11.50
C ASN A 227 -2.00 12.63 -11.84
N VAL A 228 -2.27 11.80 -12.86
CA VAL A 228 -1.26 10.83 -13.37
C VAL A 228 -0.02 11.56 -13.89
N PHE A 229 -0.20 12.58 -14.72
CA PHE A 229 0.90 13.36 -15.27
C PHE A 229 1.70 14.09 -14.18
N LYS A 230 1.02 14.62 -13.16
CA LYS A 230 1.65 15.25 -11.99
C LYS A 230 2.53 14.26 -11.21
N GLN A 231 2.06 13.02 -10.99
CA GLN A 231 2.88 12.00 -10.32
C GLN A 231 4.09 11.59 -11.17
N LEU A 232 3.89 11.39 -12.47
CA LEU A 232 4.97 11.04 -13.40
C LEU A 232 6.06 12.13 -13.42
N THR A 233 5.67 13.39 -13.54
CA THR A 233 6.60 14.53 -13.56
C THR A 233 7.33 14.69 -12.23
N TYR A 234 6.63 14.53 -11.10
CA TYR A 234 7.27 14.49 -9.78
C TYR A 234 8.35 13.41 -9.71
N LEU A 235 8.03 12.18 -10.14
CA LEU A 235 8.98 11.07 -10.07
C LEU A 235 10.17 11.27 -11.03
N LYS A 236 9.91 11.81 -12.23
CA LYS A 236 10.94 12.17 -13.20
C LYS A 236 11.88 13.22 -12.64
N ASP A 237 11.35 14.32 -12.11
CA ASP A 237 12.14 15.49 -11.74
C ASP A 237 12.91 15.27 -10.44
N ASN A 238 12.37 14.47 -9.50
CA ASN A 238 13.02 14.22 -8.20
C ASN A 238 13.91 12.97 -8.19
N TYR A 239 13.61 11.95 -9.01
CA TYR A 239 14.35 10.68 -8.99
C TYR A 239 15.00 10.31 -10.32
N GLY A 240 14.86 11.16 -11.35
CA GLY A 240 15.53 11.00 -12.65
C GLY A 240 15.09 9.76 -13.41
N ILE A 241 13.85 9.30 -13.25
CA ILE A 241 13.32 8.17 -14.03
C ILE A 241 13.15 8.59 -15.50
N ASN A 242 13.37 7.65 -16.42
CA ASN A 242 13.11 7.84 -17.84
C ASN A 242 12.09 6.85 -18.40
N GLY A 243 11.54 5.98 -17.53
CA GLY A 243 10.38 5.18 -17.86
C GLY A 243 9.46 4.91 -16.68
N ILE A 244 8.18 4.67 -16.97
CA ILE A 244 7.16 4.20 -16.02
C ILE A 244 6.59 2.87 -16.53
N GLN A 245 6.42 1.88 -15.65
CA GLN A 245 5.56 0.73 -15.93
C GLN A 245 4.31 0.83 -15.08
N PHE A 246 3.15 1.04 -15.71
CA PHE A 246 1.87 0.99 -15.00
C PHE A 246 1.60 -0.46 -14.57
N TYR A 247 1.59 -0.71 -13.27
CA TYR A 247 1.59 -2.06 -12.67
C TYR A 247 0.25 -2.39 -11.97
N GLU A 248 -0.79 -1.68 -12.38
CA GLU A 248 -2.17 -1.85 -11.95
C GLU A 248 -2.90 -2.94 -12.75
N ASP A 249 -4.07 -3.38 -12.27
CA ASP A 249 -4.84 -4.46 -12.91
C ASP A 249 -5.37 -4.08 -14.31
N SER A 250 -5.73 -2.81 -14.53
CA SER A 250 -6.12 -2.32 -15.85
C SER A 250 -5.95 -0.80 -15.95
N PHE A 251 -4.94 -0.37 -16.68
CA PHE A 251 -4.65 1.04 -16.95
C PHE A 251 -5.58 1.62 -18.03
N ASP A 252 -5.90 0.82 -19.03
CA ASP A 252 -6.57 1.20 -20.28
C ASP A 252 -8.08 0.95 -20.28
N THR A 253 -8.67 0.64 -19.12
CA THR A 253 -10.13 0.53 -18.95
C THR A 253 -10.86 1.78 -19.46
N ASP A 254 -10.32 2.98 -19.19
CA ASP A 254 -10.83 4.24 -19.72
C ASP A 254 -9.94 4.78 -20.84
N LYS A 255 -10.34 4.49 -22.09
CA LYS A 255 -9.62 4.95 -23.31
C LYS A 255 -9.54 6.47 -23.40
N LYS A 256 -10.53 7.22 -22.88
CA LYS A 256 -10.52 8.69 -22.92
C LYS A 256 -9.44 9.22 -21.99
N ARG A 257 -9.38 8.71 -20.76
CA ARG A 257 -8.32 9.03 -19.79
C ARG A 257 -6.92 8.79 -20.36
N VAL A 258 -6.70 7.64 -21.01
CA VAL A 258 -5.40 7.33 -21.63
C VAL A 258 -5.04 8.32 -22.74
N ARG A 259 -5.99 8.70 -23.61
CA ARG A 259 -5.74 9.72 -24.65
C ARG A 259 -5.38 11.06 -24.05
N GLU A 260 -6.13 11.52 -23.05
CA GLU A 260 -5.84 12.78 -22.35
C GLU A 260 -4.46 12.76 -21.68
N PHE A 261 -4.04 11.62 -21.13
CA PHE A 261 -2.69 11.46 -20.59
C PHE A 261 -1.62 11.55 -21.69
N CYS A 262 -1.84 10.91 -22.85
CA CYS A 262 -0.96 11.03 -24.01
C CYS A 262 -0.88 12.48 -24.51
N ASP A 263 -2.01 13.19 -24.58
CA ASP A 263 -2.06 14.59 -25.00
C ASP A 263 -1.24 15.48 -24.06
N LEU A 264 -1.34 15.26 -22.74
CA LEU A 264 -0.51 15.95 -21.75
C LEU A 264 0.99 15.68 -21.94
N MET A 265 1.37 14.42 -22.20
CA MET A 265 2.75 14.03 -22.47
C MET A 265 3.30 14.70 -23.75
N ILE A 266 2.50 14.74 -24.82
CA ILE A 266 2.86 15.37 -26.10
C ILE A 266 2.98 16.89 -25.95
N ALA A 267 1.97 17.53 -25.37
CA ALA A 267 1.92 18.99 -25.20
C ALA A 267 3.08 19.50 -24.35
N SER A 268 3.42 18.78 -23.27
CA SER A 268 4.56 19.11 -22.39
C SER A 268 5.93 18.69 -22.94
N ARG A 269 5.97 17.95 -24.06
CA ARG A 269 7.18 17.33 -24.62
C ARG A 269 7.93 16.45 -23.59
N THR A 270 7.19 15.81 -22.69
CA THR A 270 7.76 14.96 -21.63
C THR A 270 8.31 13.68 -22.23
N LYS A 271 9.63 13.49 -22.16
CA LYS A 271 10.33 12.31 -22.69
C LYS A 271 10.48 11.22 -21.62
N VAL A 272 9.38 10.59 -21.25
CA VAL A 272 9.35 9.40 -20.39
C VAL A 272 8.63 8.29 -21.13
N ALA A 273 9.33 7.18 -21.36
CA ALA A 273 8.72 6.02 -21.98
C ALA A 273 7.75 5.35 -20.99
N TRP A 274 6.70 4.70 -21.47
CA TRP A 274 5.80 3.99 -20.57
C TRP A 274 5.30 2.69 -21.17
N SER A 275 4.94 1.76 -20.29
CA SER A 275 4.31 0.49 -20.64
C SER A 275 3.22 0.16 -19.63
N HIS A 276 2.28 -0.70 -20.01
CA HIS A 276 1.28 -1.29 -19.12
C HIS A 276 0.91 -2.67 -19.63
N PHE A 277 0.25 -3.45 -18.78
CA PHE A 277 -0.45 -4.66 -19.23
C PHE A 277 -1.85 -4.27 -19.73
N SER A 278 -2.27 -4.86 -20.84
CA SER A 278 -3.54 -4.57 -21.50
C SER A 278 -4.36 -5.84 -21.65
N ASN A 279 -5.69 -5.70 -21.54
CA ASN A 279 -6.58 -6.76 -22.00
C ASN A 279 -6.70 -6.67 -23.53
N ILE A 280 -6.63 -7.81 -24.22
CA ILE A 280 -6.69 -7.87 -25.69
C ILE A 280 -7.91 -7.16 -26.28
N ILE A 281 -9.03 -7.08 -25.54
CA ILE A 281 -10.23 -6.36 -26.01
C ILE A 281 -10.01 -4.85 -26.15
N TYR A 282 -8.99 -4.29 -25.51
CA TYR A 282 -8.65 -2.88 -25.63
C TYR A 282 -7.64 -2.60 -26.74
N CYS A 283 -6.99 -3.64 -27.27
CA CYS A 283 -6.03 -3.61 -28.38
C CYS A 283 -6.71 -3.66 -29.76
N GLU A 284 -7.81 -2.95 -29.95
CA GLU A 284 -8.45 -2.84 -31.26
C GLU A 284 -7.73 -1.78 -32.11
N GLU A 285 -7.39 -2.11 -33.35
CA GLU A 285 -6.87 -1.16 -34.33
C GLU A 285 -7.96 -0.12 -34.63
N SER A 286 -7.67 1.15 -34.36
CA SER A 286 -8.45 2.29 -34.86
C SER A 286 -7.98 2.69 -36.25
#